data_AF-A0A660VKV4-F1
#
_entry.id   AF-A0A660VKV4-F1
#
_cell.length_a   1.000
_cell.length_b   1.000
_cell.length_c   1.000
_cell.angle_alpha   90.00
_cell.angle_beta   90.00
_cell.angle_gamma   90.00
#
_symmetry.space_group_name_H-M   'P 1'
#
loop_
_entity.id
_entity.type
_entity.pdbx_description
1 polymer ?
#
loop_
_entity_poly.entity_id
_entity_poly.type
_entity_poly.pdbx_seq_one_letter_code
_entity_poly.pdbx_strand_id
1 'polypeptide(L)'
;MTERVDTIVVGAGMAGLAYAHARGAAAEVLLLEASDRPGGLVRTARHDACHFETGPEALQDNAPELLALLDELALAPSAADEAARRRFIAEPGGGLCALPSGPGDLLGSRLLSLGGKLGLVRGLFRRGGSIDGSLADFARGRFGAQVLERLLDPAVSGIWAGDPEQLSFRAALPGLYDMLAEHGSLLRALRAKGKARRAEGRPRPPTPSLLSLQGGLERLPAAMGRALGERLITGAPAEQVAADGDGWRVQAGGRS
;
A
#
# COMPACT_ATOMS: atom_id res chain seq x y z
N MET A 1 -37.50 2.11 11.79
CA MET A 1 -37.60 0.67 11.42
C MET A 1 -36.30 0.03 11.81
N THR A 2 -36.35 -1.13 12.45
CA THR A 2 -35.17 -1.90 12.83
C THR A 2 -34.96 -3.00 11.81
N GLU A 3 -33.80 -2.98 11.16
CA GLU A 3 -33.39 -3.99 10.18
C GLU A 3 -32.42 -4.96 10.84
N ARG A 4 -32.55 -6.25 10.56
CA ARG A 4 -31.68 -7.29 11.11
C ARG A 4 -30.94 -7.98 9.97
N VAL A 5 -29.63 -8.04 10.09
CA VAL A 5 -28.72 -8.66 9.12
C VAL A 5 -27.65 -9.45 9.85
N ASP A 6 -27.01 -10.38 9.17
CA ASP A 6 -25.91 -11.18 9.72
C ASP A 6 -24.65 -10.35 10.04
N THR A 7 -24.37 -9.30 9.27
CA THR A 7 -23.16 -8.49 9.46
C THR A 7 -23.37 -7.04 9.07
N ILE A 8 -22.95 -6.11 9.94
CA ILE A 8 -22.89 -4.68 9.66
C ILE A 8 -21.42 -4.26 9.53
N VAL A 9 -21.10 -3.59 8.43
CA VAL A 9 -19.78 -3.00 8.17
C VAL A 9 -19.91 -1.48 8.24
N VAL A 10 -19.16 -0.86 9.14
CA VAL A 10 -19.12 0.60 9.28
C VAL A 10 -18.01 1.17 8.41
N GLY A 11 -18.39 1.93 7.39
CA GLY A 11 -17.52 2.56 6.40
C GLY A 11 -17.46 1.80 5.07
N ALA A 12 -17.80 2.48 3.98
CA ALA A 12 -17.68 1.99 2.61
C ALA A 12 -16.40 2.47 1.92
N GLY A 13 -15.29 2.55 2.66
CA GLY A 13 -13.95 2.62 2.07
C GLY A 13 -13.56 1.30 1.41
N MET A 14 -12.38 1.25 0.77
CA MET A 14 -11.91 0.04 0.07
C MET A 14 -11.89 -1.22 0.96
N ALA A 15 -11.57 -1.10 2.25
CA ALA A 15 -11.58 -2.23 3.18
C ALA A 15 -12.98 -2.81 3.39
N GLY A 16 -13.98 -1.96 3.64
CA GLY A 16 -15.37 -2.39 3.83
C GLY A 16 -15.97 -2.98 2.55
N LEU A 17 -15.72 -2.33 1.40
CA LEU A 17 -16.15 -2.82 0.10
C LEU A 17 -15.51 -4.18 -0.24
N ALA A 18 -14.20 -4.34 0.01
CA ALA A 18 -13.49 -5.59 -0.23
C ALA A 18 -13.98 -6.71 0.70
N TYR A 19 -14.28 -6.40 1.97
CA TYR A 19 -14.87 -7.37 2.89
C TYR A 19 -16.22 -7.87 2.38
N ALA A 20 -17.12 -6.95 2.01
CA ALA A 20 -18.44 -7.30 1.50
C ALA A 20 -18.36 -8.14 0.22
N HIS A 21 -17.46 -7.77 -0.70
CA HIS A 21 -17.18 -8.50 -1.92
C HIS A 21 -16.67 -9.93 -1.61
N ALA A 22 -15.69 -10.08 -0.72
CA ALA A 22 -15.13 -11.37 -0.34
C ALA A 22 -16.13 -12.31 0.36
N ARG A 23 -17.15 -11.75 1.03
CA ARG A 23 -18.26 -12.55 1.61
C ARG A 23 -19.24 -13.06 0.56
N GLY A 24 -19.27 -12.44 -0.63
CA GLY A 24 -20.12 -12.82 -1.75
C GLY A 24 -21.53 -12.22 -1.71
N ALA A 25 -22.23 -12.29 -2.84
CA ALA A 25 -23.56 -11.70 -2.98
C ALA A 25 -24.65 -12.34 -2.11
N ALA A 26 -24.48 -13.61 -1.73
CA ALA A 26 -25.44 -14.34 -0.89
C ALA A 26 -25.33 -14.01 0.61
N ALA A 27 -24.28 -13.29 1.04
CA ALA A 27 -24.12 -12.90 2.44
C ALA A 27 -24.95 -11.65 2.76
N GLU A 28 -25.65 -11.68 3.90
CA GLU A 28 -26.38 -10.54 4.46
C GLU A 28 -25.42 -9.54 5.13
N VAL A 29 -24.65 -8.84 4.31
CA VAL A 29 -23.73 -7.78 4.75
C VAL A 29 -24.31 -6.42 4.39
N LEU A 30 -24.58 -5.59 5.41
CA LEU A 30 -25.01 -4.20 5.27
C LEU A 30 -23.82 -3.26 5.49
N LEU A 31 -23.62 -2.30 4.59
CA LEU A 31 -22.57 -1.29 4.68
C LEU A 31 -23.21 0.06 5.02
N LEU A 32 -22.71 0.68 6.08
CA LEU A 32 -23.13 2.01 6.52
C LEU A 32 -22.00 2.99 6.24
N GLU A 33 -22.23 3.95 5.35
CA GLU A 33 -21.25 4.96 4.95
C GLU A 33 -21.72 6.35 5.37
N ALA A 34 -20.84 7.07 6.07
CA ALA A 34 -21.15 8.40 6.58
C ALA A 34 -21.29 9.44 5.45
N SER A 35 -20.47 9.34 4.41
CA SER A 35 -20.53 10.24 3.26
C SER A 35 -21.62 9.83 2.26
N ASP A 36 -21.86 10.69 1.27
CA ASP A 36 -22.86 10.49 0.21
C ASP A 36 -22.43 9.48 -0.87
N ARG A 37 -21.23 8.90 -0.76
CA ARG A 37 -20.63 8.02 -1.77
C ARG A 37 -19.71 6.95 -1.15
N PRO A 38 -19.53 5.80 -1.78
CA PRO A 38 -18.48 4.84 -1.40
C PRO A 38 -17.09 5.33 -1.83
N GLY A 39 -16.05 4.69 -1.28
CA GLY A 39 -14.64 4.82 -1.71
C GLY A 39 -13.70 5.37 -0.64
N GLY A 40 -14.22 6.07 0.36
CA GLY A 40 -13.41 6.67 1.43
C GLY A 40 -12.33 7.60 0.86
N LEU A 41 -11.06 7.25 1.07
CA LEU A 41 -9.90 8.00 0.58
C LEU A 41 -9.73 7.95 -0.94
N VAL A 42 -10.27 6.93 -1.62
CA VAL A 42 -10.21 6.87 -3.10
C VAL A 42 -11.16 7.90 -3.66
N ARG A 43 -10.60 8.93 -4.28
CA ARG A 43 -11.37 10.05 -4.82
C ARG A 43 -10.64 10.69 -5.99
N THR A 44 -11.39 10.92 -7.06
CA THR A 44 -10.91 11.56 -8.27
C THR A 44 -11.62 12.91 -8.44
N ALA A 45 -10.89 14.01 -8.29
CA ALA A 45 -11.34 15.34 -8.66
C ALA A 45 -11.27 15.53 -10.19
N ARG A 46 -12.25 16.23 -10.75
CA ARG A 46 -12.31 16.57 -12.18
C ARG A 46 -12.21 18.08 -12.34
N HIS A 47 -11.32 18.51 -13.22
CA HIS A 47 -11.18 19.92 -13.59
C HIS A 47 -10.92 20.00 -15.09
N ASP A 48 -11.87 20.55 -15.83
CA ASP A 48 -11.91 20.54 -17.29
C ASP A 48 -11.73 19.11 -17.87
N ALA A 49 -10.74 18.92 -18.73
CA ALA A 49 -10.40 17.62 -19.32
C ALA A 49 -9.51 16.75 -18.40
N CYS A 50 -9.07 17.28 -17.26
CA CYS A 50 -8.11 16.65 -16.37
C CYS A 50 -8.79 15.92 -15.21
N HIS A 51 -8.17 14.82 -14.79
CA HIS A 51 -8.56 14.02 -13.64
C HIS A 51 -7.39 14.01 -12.64
N PHE A 52 -7.67 14.26 -11.38
CA PHE A 52 -6.68 14.32 -10.30
C PHE A 52 -7.12 13.39 -9.17
N GLU A 53 -6.27 12.45 -8.78
CA GLU A 53 -6.52 11.68 -7.56
C GLU A 53 -6.20 12.55 -6.34
N THR A 54 -7.13 12.60 -5.38
CA THR A 54 -6.93 13.34 -4.12
C THR A 54 -6.62 12.41 -2.94
N GLY A 55 -6.31 11.15 -3.24
CA GLY A 55 -5.98 10.10 -2.28
C GLY A 55 -4.96 9.14 -2.90
N PRO A 56 -5.23 7.83 -3.01
CA PRO A 56 -4.35 6.93 -3.73
C PRO A 56 -4.23 7.31 -5.21
N GLU A 57 -3.01 7.33 -5.74
CA GLU A 57 -2.73 7.78 -7.11
C GLU A 57 -2.68 6.63 -8.14
N ALA A 58 -2.38 5.41 -7.68
CA ALA A 58 -2.21 4.25 -8.55
C ALA A 58 -2.49 2.93 -7.82
N LEU A 59 -2.83 1.91 -8.59
CA LEU A 59 -2.88 0.51 -8.19
C LEU A 59 -1.58 -0.19 -8.60
N GLN A 60 -1.30 -1.36 -8.02
CA GLN A 60 -0.17 -2.21 -8.41
C GLN A 60 -0.67 -3.53 -9.01
N ASP A 61 -0.02 -4.00 -10.06
CA ASP A 61 -0.32 -5.26 -10.77
C ASP A 61 0.22 -6.52 -10.06
N ASN A 62 0.60 -6.42 -8.78
CA ASN A 62 1.18 -7.51 -7.99
C ASN A 62 0.19 -8.20 -7.05
N ALA A 63 -1.09 -7.81 -7.09
CA ALA A 63 -2.19 -8.40 -6.34
C ALA A 63 -3.16 -9.11 -7.31
N PRO A 64 -3.06 -10.44 -7.48
CA PRO A 64 -3.94 -11.20 -8.37
C PRO A 64 -5.43 -11.02 -8.07
N GLU A 65 -5.79 -10.89 -6.80
CA GLU A 65 -7.15 -10.69 -6.32
C GLU A 65 -7.71 -9.34 -6.79
N LEU A 66 -6.87 -8.30 -6.82
CA LEU A 66 -7.25 -6.98 -7.35
C LEU A 66 -7.48 -7.04 -8.86
N LEU A 67 -6.61 -7.74 -9.60
CA LEU A 67 -6.75 -7.90 -11.05
C LEU A 67 -8.02 -8.69 -11.41
N ALA A 68 -8.33 -9.75 -10.65
CA ALA A 68 -9.57 -10.51 -10.82
C ALA A 68 -10.81 -9.65 -10.54
N LEU A 69 -10.77 -8.82 -9.48
CA LEU A 69 -11.84 -7.89 -9.16
C LEU A 69 -12.05 -6.85 -10.27
N LEU A 70 -10.97 -6.32 -10.86
CA LEU A 70 -11.06 -5.37 -11.97
C LEU A 70 -11.72 -6.02 -13.20
N ASP A 71 -11.37 -7.27 -13.50
CA ASP A 71 -11.97 -8.05 -14.59
C ASP A 71 -13.47 -8.31 -14.36
N GLU A 72 -13.84 -8.77 -13.15
CA GLU A 72 -15.24 -8.98 -12.76
C GLU A 72 -16.09 -7.72 -12.90
N LEU A 73 -15.54 -6.57 -12.54
CA LEU A 73 -16.22 -5.27 -12.64
C LEU A 73 -16.14 -4.65 -14.04
N ALA A 74 -15.54 -5.34 -15.02
CA ALA A 74 -15.29 -4.86 -16.37
C ALA A 74 -14.55 -3.50 -16.40
N LEU A 75 -13.60 -3.32 -15.49
CA LEU A 75 -12.76 -2.14 -15.37
C LEU A 75 -11.38 -2.44 -15.95
N ALA A 76 -11.15 -2.00 -17.20
CA ALA A 76 -9.86 -2.15 -17.84
C ALA A 76 -8.83 -1.13 -17.29
N PRO A 77 -7.78 -1.55 -16.57
CA PRO A 77 -6.71 -0.66 -16.15
C PRO A 77 -5.74 -0.39 -17.31
N SER A 78 -5.12 0.78 -17.28
CA SER A 78 -3.97 1.13 -18.12
C SER A 78 -2.72 1.25 -17.28
N ALA A 79 -1.60 0.71 -17.79
CA ALA A 79 -0.31 0.89 -17.15
C ALA A 79 0.20 2.33 -17.35
N ALA A 80 0.92 2.83 -16.34
CA ALA A 80 1.67 4.08 -16.47
C ALA A 80 2.76 3.97 -17.55
N ASP A 81 3.11 5.11 -18.13
CA ASP A 81 4.21 5.23 -19.08
C ASP A 81 5.52 4.69 -18.47
N GLU A 82 6.36 4.03 -19.28
CA GLU A 82 7.65 3.51 -18.83
C GLU A 82 8.56 4.61 -18.25
N ALA A 83 8.47 5.84 -18.78
CA ALA A 83 9.16 7.00 -18.27
C ALA A 83 8.83 7.30 -16.80
N ALA A 84 7.62 6.96 -16.33
CA ALA A 84 7.18 7.14 -14.96
C ALA A 84 7.83 6.16 -13.98
N ARG A 85 8.55 5.13 -14.46
CA ARG A 85 9.36 4.26 -13.60
C ARG A 85 10.57 4.98 -13.01
N ARG A 86 11.04 6.05 -13.66
CA ARG A 86 12.16 6.87 -13.18
C ARG A 86 11.71 7.73 -12.02
N ARG A 87 12.33 7.51 -10.86
CA ARG A 87 12.09 8.29 -9.64
C ARG A 87 13.28 9.19 -9.37
N PHE A 88 13.01 10.34 -8.77
CA PHE A 88 14.03 11.34 -8.47
C PHE A 88 13.93 11.77 -7.01
N ILE A 89 15.08 12.06 -6.40
CA ILE A 89 15.19 12.66 -5.08
C ILE A 89 15.66 14.11 -5.27
N ALA A 90 14.99 15.05 -4.62
CA ALA A 90 15.42 16.43 -4.61
C ALA A 90 16.70 16.58 -3.77
N GLU A 91 17.68 17.34 -4.28
CA GLU A 91 18.93 17.56 -3.56
C GLU A 91 18.93 18.87 -2.75
N PRO A 92 19.57 18.89 -1.57
CA PRO A 92 19.85 20.12 -0.86
C PRO A 92 20.68 21.06 -1.74
N GLY A 93 20.17 22.27 -2.01
CA GLY A 93 20.76 23.22 -2.95
C GLY A 93 20.13 23.25 -4.34
N GLY A 94 19.09 22.44 -4.57
CA GLY A 94 18.34 22.39 -5.82
C GLY A 94 18.81 21.29 -6.77
N GLY A 95 17.94 20.92 -7.71
CA GLY A 95 18.17 19.84 -8.66
C GLY A 95 17.54 18.51 -8.25
N LEU A 96 17.59 17.55 -9.19
CA LEU A 96 17.00 16.23 -9.07
C LEU A 96 18.07 15.16 -9.31
N CYS A 97 18.17 14.20 -8.40
CA CYS A 97 19.03 13.03 -8.53
C CYS A 97 18.18 11.80 -8.85
N ALA A 98 18.43 11.14 -9.98
CA ALA A 98 17.71 9.93 -10.34
C ALA A 98 18.03 8.79 -9.34
N LEU A 99 16.99 8.10 -8.87
CA LEU A 99 17.13 6.88 -8.10
C LEU A 99 17.73 5.77 -8.98
N PRO A 100 18.83 5.12 -8.55
CA PRO A 100 19.42 4.02 -9.28
C PRO A 100 18.44 2.85 -9.45
N SER A 101 18.29 2.36 -10.68
CA SER A 101 17.47 1.17 -10.96
C SER A 101 18.21 -0.15 -10.71
N GLY A 102 19.54 -0.10 -10.50
CA GLY A 102 20.32 -1.27 -10.16
C GLY A 102 21.73 -0.96 -9.66
N PRO A 103 22.53 -2.01 -9.35
CA PRO A 103 23.88 -1.86 -8.81
C PRO A 103 24.83 -1.08 -9.74
N GLY A 104 24.71 -1.25 -11.05
CA GLY A 104 25.52 -0.52 -12.04
C GLY A 104 25.25 0.99 -11.99
N ASP A 105 23.98 1.38 -12.04
CA ASP A 105 23.57 2.78 -11.95
C ASP A 105 23.98 3.42 -10.62
N LEU A 106 23.93 2.66 -9.53
CA LEU A 106 24.34 3.13 -8.21
C LEU A 106 25.83 3.50 -8.19
N LEU A 107 26.68 2.75 -8.89
CA LEU A 107 28.11 3.06 -8.98
C LEU A 107 28.36 4.41 -9.67
N GLY A 108 27.64 4.71 -10.74
CA GLY A 108 27.71 6.00 -11.45
C GLY A 108 26.94 7.14 -10.78
N SER A 109 26.00 6.83 -9.89
CA SER A 109 25.12 7.82 -9.25
C SER A 109 25.86 8.68 -8.22
N ARG A 110 25.42 9.94 -8.09
CA ARG A 110 25.86 10.90 -7.07
C ARG A 110 25.01 10.83 -5.79
N LEU A 111 23.96 10.01 -5.77
CA LEU A 111 23.01 9.91 -4.67
C LEU A 111 23.67 9.53 -3.33
N LEU A 112 24.68 8.66 -3.39
CA LEU A 112 25.49 8.28 -2.24
C LEU A 112 26.96 8.62 -2.51
N SER A 113 27.65 9.08 -1.48
CA SER A 113 29.11 9.17 -1.49
C SER A 113 29.74 7.77 -1.59
N LEU A 114 31.05 7.68 -1.86
CA LEU A 114 31.76 6.40 -1.80
C LEU A 114 31.59 5.70 -0.44
N GLY A 115 31.61 6.48 0.66
CA GLY A 115 31.36 5.98 2.00
C GLY A 115 29.94 5.45 2.18
N GLY A 116 28.93 6.15 1.65
CA GLY A 116 27.53 5.69 1.66
C GLY A 116 27.31 4.43 0.83
N LYS A 117 27.94 4.33 -0.34
CA LYS A 117 27.91 3.12 -1.18
C LYS A 117 28.53 1.93 -0.43
N LEU A 118 29.68 2.13 0.21
CA LEU A 118 30.30 1.10 1.04
C LEU A 118 29.44 0.73 2.25
N GLY A 119 28.80 1.71 2.89
CA GLY A 119 27.86 1.51 4.00
C GLY A 119 26.66 0.66 3.58
N LEU A 120 26.07 0.95 2.42
CA LEU A 120 24.99 0.16 1.83
C LEU A 120 25.42 -1.29 1.59
N VAL A 121 26.56 -1.48 0.91
CA VAL A 121 27.11 -2.81 0.63
C VAL A 121 27.37 -3.55 1.94
N ARG A 122 28.11 -2.97 2.89
CA ARG A 122 28.40 -3.58 4.19
C ARG A 122 27.12 -3.96 4.93
N GLY A 123 26.10 -3.12 4.89
CA GLY A 123 24.79 -3.39 5.48
C GLY A 123 24.08 -4.60 4.85
N LEU A 124 24.28 -4.90 3.57
CA LEU A 124 23.73 -6.13 2.96
C LEU A 124 24.38 -7.41 3.53
N PHE A 125 25.69 -7.38 3.77
CA PHE A 125 26.46 -8.52 4.27
C PHE A 125 26.46 -8.66 5.80
N ARG A 126 26.17 -7.56 6.52
CA ARG A 126 26.20 -7.53 7.99
C ARG A 126 25.35 -8.66 8.59
N ARG A 127 25.87 -9.30 9.63
CA ARG A 127 25.17 -10.35 10.38
C ARG A 127 24.71 -9.80 11.71
N GLY A 128 23.48 -10.10 12.09
CA GLY A 128 22.91 -9.70 13.38
C GLY A 128 22.82 -8.17 13.56
N GLY A 129 22.78 -7.78 14.84
CA GLY A 129 22.41 -6.44 15.31
C GLY A 129 20.93 -6.36 15.65
N SER A 130 20.58 -5.40 16.51
CA SER A 130 19.17 -5.13 16.81
C SER A 130 18.44 -4.75 15.53
N ILE A 131 17.28 -5.36 15.33
CA ILE A 131 16.30 -4.99 14.31
C ILE A 131 15.00 -4.51 14.97
N ASP A 132 14.97 -4.37 16.29
CA ASP A 132 13.85 -3.77 17.00
C ASP A 132 14.05 -2.26 17.12
N GLY A 133 12.94 -1.52 17.13
CA GLY A 133 12.93 -0.07 17.19
C GLY A 133 12.42 0.59 15.91
N SER A 134 12.83 1.84 15.72
CA SER A 134 12.44 2.63 14.56
C SER A 134 13.12 2.17 13.28
N LEU A 135 12.55 2.54 12.14
CA LEU A 135 13.16 2.34 10.84
C LEU A 135 14.49 3.11 10.73
N ALA A 136 14.57 4.30 11.34
CA ALA A 136 15.80 5.08 11.42
C ALA A 136 16.90 4.38 12.22
N ASP A 137 16.60 3.81 13.38
CA ASP A 137 17.57 3.06 14.20
C ASP A 137 18.15 1.87 13.43
N PHE A 138 17.26 1.11 12.79
CA PHE A 138 17.64 0.00 11.92
C PHE A 138 18.55 0.47 10.77
N ALA A 139 18.13 1.50 10.05
CA ALA A 139 18.83 2.04 8.89
C ALA A 139 20.21 2.59 9.25
N ARG A 140 20.27 3.49 10.24
CA ARG A 140 21.48 4.14 10.72
C ARG A 140 22.45 3.13 11.28
N GLY A 141 21.96 2.19 12.09
CA GLY A 141 22.76 1.12 12.66
C GLY A 141 23.36 0.23 11.58
N ARG A 142 22.58 -0.15 10.56
CA ARG A 142 22.99 -1.17 9.57
C ARG A 142 23.70 -0.63 8.34
N PHE A 143 23.18 0.44 7.75
CA PHE A 143 23.64 1.02 6.49
C PHE A 143 24.38 2.35 6.66
N GLY A 144 24.10 3.07 7.74
CA GLY A 144 24.67 4.39 8.05
C GLY A 144 23.72 5.55 7.73
N ALA A 145 24.04 6.73 8.28
CA ALA A 145 23.19 7.91 8.23
C ALA A 145 22.86 8.36 6.79
N GLN A 146 23.84 8.35 5.88
CA GLN A 146 23.60 8.80 4.50
C GLN A 146 22.57 7.92 3.76
N VAL A 147 22.51 6.61 4.04
CA VAL A 147 21.49 5.72 3.43
C VAL A 147 20.11 5.99 4.01
N LEU A 148 20.03 6.28 5.31
CA LEU A 148 18.79 6.74 5.93
C LEU A 148 18.30 8.02 5.24
N GLU A 149 19.12 9.08 5.26
CA GLU A 149 18.74 10.41 4.77
C GLU A 149 18.44 10.46 3.27
N ARG A 150 19.19 9.73 2.43
CA ARG A 150 19.10 9.87 0.96
C ARG A 150 18.25 8.81 0.28
N LEU A 151 17.87 7.74 0.97
CA LEU A 151 17.11 6.64 0.39
C LEU A 151 15.87 6.29 1.21
N LEU A 152 16.05 6.01 2.51
CA LEU A 152 14.94 5.49 3.32
C LEU A 152 13.99 6.59 3.78
N ASP A 153 14.51 7.74 4.20
CA ASP A 153 13.68 8.88 4.59
C ASP A 153 12.78 9.37 3.44
N PRO A 154 13.29 9.61 2.21
CA PRO A 154 12.43 9.93 1.07
C PRO A 154 11.43 8.83 0.71
N ALA A 155 11.81 7.56 0.85
CA ALA A 155 10.88 6.45 0.61
C ALA A 155 9.76 6.42 1.67
N VAL A 156 10.08 6.72 2.94
CA VAL A 156 9.12 6.77 4.03
C VAL A 156 8.17 7.93 3.88
N SER A 157 8.70 9.11 3.56
CA SER A 157 7.91 10.29 3.23
C SER A 157 6.98 10.02 2.05
N GLY A 158 7.45 9.35 1.00
CA GLY A 158 6.64 9.04 -0.17
C GLY A 158 5.54 7.99 0.03
N ILE A 159 5.69 7.06 0.98
CA ILE A 159 4.71 5.98 1.22
C ILE A 159 3.75 6.33 2.35
N TRP A 160 4.27 6.87 3.46
CA TRP A 160 3.51 7.11 4.69
C TRP A 160 3.36 8.58 5.04
N ALA A 161 4.01 9.51 4.32
CA ALA A 161 4.15 10.92 4.72
C ALA A 161 4.62 11.06 6.19
N GLY A 162 5.46 10.12 6.64
CA GLY A 162 5.82 9.94 8.04
C GLY A 162 7.28 10.23 8.35
N ASP A 163 7.62 10.11 9.64
CA ASP A 163 8.96 10.27 10.19
C ASP A 163 9.60 8.89 10.44
N PRO A 164 10.74 8.55 9.81
CA PRO A 164 11.41 7.27 10.01
C PRO A 164 11.89 7.03 11.45
N GLU A 165 12.05 8.08 12.27
CA GLU A 165 12.43 7.96 13.68
C GLU A 165 11.26 7.45 14.54
N GLN A 166 10.02 7.64 14.10
CA GLN A 166 8.82 7.18 14.82
C GLN A 166 8.21 5.92 14.23
N LEU A 167 8.53 5.63 12.97
CA LEU A 167 7.98 4.49 12.26
C LEU A 167 8.64 3.17 12.71
N SER A 168 7.86 2.27 13.31
CA SER A 168 8.35 0.94 13.69
C SER A 168 8.86 0.16 12.48
N PHE A 169 10.09 -0.35 12.53
CA PHE A 169 10.66 -1.13 11.42
C PHE A 169 9.82 -2.39 11.12
N ARG A 170 9.38 -3.09 12.17
CA ARG A 170 8.54 -4.29 12.05
C ARG A 170 7.20 -3.99 11.39
N ALA A 171 6.56 -2.89 11.76
CA ALA A 171 5.25 -2.53 11.19
C ALA A 171 5.36 -2.02 9.75
N ALA A 172 6.41 -1.26 9.42
CA ALA A 172 6.58 -0.67 8.10
C ALA A 172 7.04 -1.68 7.05
N LEU A 173 7.95 -2.58 7.41
CA LEU A 173 8.56 -3.55 6.50
C LEU A 173 8.53 -4.96 7.08
N PRO A 174 7.35 -5.52 7.40
CA PRO A 174 7.22 -6.80 8.11
C PRO A 174 7.92 -7.94 7.38
N GLY A 175 7.75 -8.05 6.06
CA GLY A 175 8.41 -9.09 5.28
C GLY A 175 9.94 -8.96 5.24
N LEU A 176 10.50 -7.75 5.41
CA LEU A 176 11.95 -7.56 5.54
C LEU A 176 12.43 -7.87 6.96
N TYR A 177 11.63 -7.49 7.96
CA TYR A 177 11.88 -7.81 9.36
C TYR A 177 11.95 -9.31 9.57
N ASP A 178 10.93 -10.06 9.14
CA ASP A 178 10.85 -11.52 9.30
C ASP A 178 12.02 -12.21 8.61
N MET A 179 12.33 -11.75 7.39
CA MET A 179 13.47 -12.22 6.61
C MET A 179 14.81 -12.02 7.33
N LEU A 180 14.98 -10.89 8.01
CA LEU A 180 16.16 -10.61 8.81
C LEU A 180 16.18 -11.39 10.13
N ALA A 181 15.05 -11.55 10.79
CA ALA A 181 14.91 -12.36 12.00
C ALA A 181 15.29 -13.83 11.73
N GLU A 182 14.87 -14.37 10.58
CA GLU A 182 15.15 -15.75 10.20
C GLU A 182 16.61 -15.97 9.76
N HIS A 183 17.17 -15.07 8.94
CA HIS A 183 18.45 -15.31 8.27
C HIS A 183 19.64 -14.49 8.80
N GLY A 184 19.37 -13.46 9.61
CA GLY A 184 20.35 -12.53 10.20
C GLY A 184 21.09 -11.62 9.21
N SER A 185 20.88 -11.80 7.91
CA SER A 185 21.53 -11.04 6.82
C SER A 185 20.63 -10.99 5.59
N LEU A 186 20.51 -9.80 5.00
CA LEU A 186 19.73 -9.58 3.78
C LEU A 186 20.25 -10.42 2.61
N LEU A 187 21.56 -10.51 2.43
CA LEU A 187 22.13 -11.30 1.34
C LEU A 187 21.83 -12.79 1.50
N ARG A 188 21.92 -13.33 2.72
CA ARG A 188 21.59 -14.75 2.98
C ARG A 188 20.14 -15.03 2.66
N ALA A 189 19.27 -14.13 3.07
CA ALA A 189 17.86 -14.26 2.82
C ALA A 189 17.48 -14.20 1.34
N LEU A 190 18.04 -13.24 0.60
CA LEU A 190 17.84 -13.15 -0.85
C LEU A 190 18.33 -14.41 -1.57
N ARG A 191 19.46 -14.98 -1.13
CA ARG A 191 19.98 -16.26 -1.67
C ARG A 191 19.08 -17.45 -1.33
N ALA A 192 18.60 -17.54 -0.09
CA ALA A 192 17.69 -18.60 0.34
C ALA A 192 16.38 -18.56 -0.46
N LYS A 193 15.76 -17.38 -0.57
CA LYS A 193 14.55 -17.15 -1.37
C LYS A 193 14.78 -17.47 -2.85
N GLY A 194 15.93 -17.09 -3.42
CA GLY A 194 16.30 -17.41 -4.78
C GLY A 194 16.47 -18.92 -5.03
N LYS A 195 17.09 -19.64 -4.08
CA LYS A 195 17.26 -21.09 -4.15
C LYS A 195 15.92 -21.83 -4.08
N ALA A 196 15.05 -21.45 -3.15
CA ALA A 196 13.71 -22.03 -3.01
C ALA A 196 12.89 -21.86 -4.29
N ARG A 197 12.84 -20.64 -4.85
CA ARG A 197 12.14 -20.38 -6.12
C ARG A 197 12.65 -21.23 -7.28
N ARG A 198 13.97 -21.39 -7.40
CA ARG A 198 14.58 -22.23 -8.44
C ARG A 198 14.20 -23.71 -8.26
N ALA A 199 14.18 -24.21 -7.02
CA ALA A 199 13.75 -25.56 -6.73
C ALA A 199 12.27 -25.78 -7.07
N GLU A 200 11.44 -24.76 -6.89
CA GLU A 200 10.01 -24.76 -7.24
C GLU A 200 9.74 -24.47 -8.73
N GLY A 201 10.77 -24.25 -9.55
CA GLY A 201 10.60 -23.89 -10.97
C GLY A 201 9.94 -22.53 -11.20
N ARG A 202 9.84 -21.68 -10.17
CA ARG A 202 9.14 -20.40 -10.25
C ARG A 202 10.03 -19.30 -10.83
N PRO A 203 9.59 -18.57 -11.88
CA PRO A 203 10.36 -17.47 -12.42
C PRO A 203 10.49 -16.32 -11.41
N ARG A 204 11.43 -15.41 -11.70
CA ARG A 204 11.54 -14.15 -10.94
C ARG A 204 10.29 -13.31 -11.22
N PRO A 205 9.62 -12.76 -10.19
CA PRO A 205 8.45 -11.94 -10.42
C PRO A 205 8.91 -10.65 -11.13
N PRO A 206 8.12 -10.14 -12.09
CA PRO A 206 8.40 -8.86 -12.71
C PRO A 206 8.33 -7.74 -11.66
N THR A 207 8.96 -6.60 -11.96
CA THR A 207 8.77 -5.39 -11.16
C THR A 207 7.32 -4.93 -11.35
N PRO A 208 6.57 -4.68 -10.26
CA PRO A 208 5.19 -4.26 -10.38
C PRO A 208 5.07 -2.96 -11.18
N SER A 209 4.09 -2.89 -12.06
CA SER A 209 3.73 -1.67 -12.77
C SER A 209 2.63 -0.92 -12.03
N LEU A 210 2.65 0.41 -12.17
CA LEU A 210 1.57 1.25 -11.67
C LEU A 210 0.43 1.22 -12.68
N LEU A 211 -0.77 0.98 -12.19
CA LEU A 211 -2.01 0.92 -12.96
C LEU A 211 -2.92 2.08 -12.55
N SER A 212 -3.69 2.60 -13.50
CA SER A 212 -4.79 3.51 -13.24
C SER A 212 -5.99 3.19 -14.13
N LEU A 213 -7.13 3.84 -13.88
CA LEU A 213 -8.36 3.67 -14.64
C LEU A 213 -8.65 4.93 -15.44
N GLN A 214 -9.09 4.76 -16.68
CA GLN A 214 -9.60 5.88 -17.47
C GLN A 214 -10.75 6.55 -16.71
N GLY A 215 -10.64 7.86 -16.44
CA GLY A 215 -11.64 8.61 -15.66
C GLY A 215 -11.48 8.53 -14.14
N GLY A 216 -10.39 7.93 -13.65
CA GLY A 216 -9.96 7.93 -12.25
C GLY A 216 -10.24 6.65 -11.47
N LEU A 217 -9.49 6.46 -10.39
CA LEU A 217 -9.56 5.32 -9.49
C LEU A 217 -10.87 5.25 -8.70
N GLU A 218 -11.59 6.37 -8.53
CA GLU A 218 -12.91 6.39 -7.88
C GLU A 218 -13.94 5.49 -8.60
N ARG A 219 -13.69 5.15 -9.88
CA ARG A 219 -14.52 4.17 -10.62
C ARG A 219 -14.55 2.79 -9.98
N LEU A 220 -13.46 2.36 -9.33
CA LEU A 220 -13.38 1.06 -8.67
C LEU A 220 -14.36 0.96 -7.49
N PRO A 221 -14.26 1.78 -6.43
CA PRO A 221 -15.22 1.72 -5.33
C PRO A 221 -16.64 2.07 -5.77
N ALA A 222 -16.82 2.94 -6.77
CA ALA A 222 -18.15 3.22 -7.33
C ALA A 222 -18.77 2.00 -8.03
N ALA A 223 -17.97 1.15 -8.69
CA ALA A 223 -18.44 -0.10 -9.28
C ALA A 223 -18.76 -1.15 -8.20
N MET A 224 -17.90 -1.28 -7.19
CA MET A 224 -18.15 -2.16 -6.04
C MET A 224 -19.43 -1.76 -5.28
N GLY A 225 -19.61 -0.46 -5.01
CA GLY A 225 -20.82 0.05 -4.36
C GLY A 225 -22.09 -0.21 -5.17
N ARG A 226 -22.04 -0.06 -6.51
CA ARG A 226 -23.17 -0.41 -7.39
C ARG A 226 -23.51 -1.90 -7.34
N ALA A 227 -22.52 -2.77 -7.24
CA ALA A 227 -22.74 -4.21 -7.10
C ALA A 227 -23.39 -4.61 -5.75
N LEU A 228 -23.25 -3.77 -4.71
CA LEU A 228 -23.92 -3.98 -3.42
C LEU A 228 -25.40 -3.61 -3.46
N GLY A 229 -25.79 -2.63 -4.28
CA GLY A 229 -27.18 -2.17 -4.38
C GLY A 229 -27.70 -1.62 -3.06
N GLU A 230 -28.87 -2.07 -2.62
CA GLU A 230 -29.52 -1.63 -1.37
C GLU A 230 -28.74 -1.99 -0.10
N ARG A 231 -27.76 -2.91 -0.20
CA ARG A 231 -26.87 -3.27 0.91
C ARG A 231 -25.85 -2.19 1.27
N LEU A 232 -25.75 -1.12 0.49
CA LEU A 232 -24.93 0.05 0.80
C LEU A 232 -25.83 1.25 1.09
N ILE A 233 -25.79 1.73 2.33
CA ILE A 233 -26.50 2.94 2.76
C ILE A 233 -25.48 4.07 2.93
N THR A 234 -25.54 5.07 2.06
CA THR A 234 -24.75 6.30 2.13
C THR A 234 -25.49 7.39 2.92
N GLY A 235 -24.77 8.40 3.42
CA GLY A 235 -25.32 9.45 4.29
C GLY A 235 -25.80 8.92 5.64
N ALA A 236 -25.30 7.75 6.06
CA ALA A 236 -25.70 7.05 7.27
C ALA A 236 -24.48 6.87 8.20
N PRO A 237 -24.03 7.95 8.88
CA PRO A 237 -22.95 7.83 9.86
C PRO A 237 -23.40 6.92 10.99
N ALA A 238 -22.60 5.91 11.34
CA ALA A 238 -22.83 5.10 12.53
C ALA A 238 -22.48 5.92 13.78
N GLU A 239 -23.49 6.28 14.56
CA GLU A 239 -23.40 7.18 15.72
C GLU A 239 -23.21 6.41 17.02
N GLN A 240 -23.79 5.20 17.11
CA GLN A 240 -23.71 4.36 18.30
C GLN A 240 -23.62 2.88 17.91
N VAL A 241 -22.76 2.15 18.61
CA VAL A 241 -22.67 0.68 18.54
C VAL A 241 -22.80 0.15 19.96
N ALA A 242 -23.76 -0.74 20.20
CA ALA A 242 -24.02 -1.33 21.51
C ALA A 242 -24.24 -2.84 21.39
N ALA A 243 -23.81 -3.60 22.40
CA ALA A 243 -24.15 -5.01 22.50
C ALA A 243 -25.66 -5.17 22.71
N ASP A 244 -26.26 -6.14 22.03
CA ASP A 244 -27.70 -6.43 22.09
C ASP A 244 -27.91 -7.96 22.04
N GLY A 245 -27.98 -8.57 23.22
CA GLY A 245 -27.98 -10.05 23.35
C GLY A 245 -26.69 -10.65 22.78
N ASP A 246 -26.84 -11.60 21.86
CA ASP A 246 -25.73 -12.27 21.17
C ASP A 246 -25.22 -11.48 19.94
N GLY A 247 -25.72 -10.26 19.72
CA GLY A 247 -25.40 -9.44 18.56
C GLY A 247 -25.04 -8.00 18.91
N TRP A 248 -25.14 -7.15 17.90
CA TRP A 248 -24.86 -5.72 17.99
C TRP A 248 -26.01 -4.92 17.41
N ARG A 249 -26.33 -3.80 18.06
CA ARG A 249 -27.22 -2.78 17.54
C ARG A 249 -26.41 -1.58 17.11
N VAL A 250 -26.64 -1.10 15.89
CA VAL A 250 -25.97 0.07 15.33
C VAL A 250 -27.02 1.12 14.99
N GLN A 251 -26.87 2.31 15.55
CA GLN A 251 -27.69 3.46 15.18
C GLN A 251 -26.94 4.28 14.13
N ALA A 252 -27.58 4.55 12.99
CA ALA A 252 -26.96 5.29 11.90
C ALA A 252 -27.95 6.15 11.12
N GLY A 253 -27.61 7.42 10.88
CA GLY A 253 -28.43 8.34 10.08
C GLY A 253 -29.89 8.44 10.53
N GLY A 254 -30.14 8.41 11.86
CA GLY A 254 -31.49 8.40 12.44
C GLY A 254 -32.25 7.07 12.31
N ARG A 255 -31.58 5.98 11.90
CA ARG A 255 -32.10 4.61 11.85
C ARG A 255 -31.42 3.75 12.93
N SER A 256 -32.05 2.65 13.32
CA SER A 256 -31.52 1.68 14.31
C SER A 256 -31.72 0.27 13.82
#